data_AF-A0A1H9JQR5-F1
#
_entry.id   AF-A0A1H9JQR5-F1
#
_cell.length_a   1.000
_cell.length_b   1.000
_cell.length_c   1.000
_cell.angle_alpha   90.00
_cell.angle_beta   90.00
_cell.angle_gamma   90.00
#
_symmetry.space_group_name_H-M   'P 1'
#
loop_
_entity.id
_entity.type
_entity.pdbx_description
1 polymer ?
#
loop_
_entity_poly.entity_id
_entity_poly.type
_entity_poly.pdbx_seq_one_letter_code
_entity_poly.pdbx_strand_id
1 'polypeptide(L)' 'MAKSTEYVKSLRGKDEKALGEEVAALRREQFNLRMQQATGQAVKPHLVREARKNIARVKTIAQQVKAK' A
#
# COMPACT_ATOMS: atom_id res chain seq x y z
N MET A 1 0.73 2.04 -16.42
CA MET A 1 0.26 0.65 -16.23
C MET A 1 1.40 -0.30 -15.80
N ALA A 2 2.63 -0.16 -16.31
CA ALA A 2 3.76 -1.04 -15.94
C ALA A 2 4.13 -1.04 -14.44
N LYS A 3 4.20 0.13 -13.80
CA LYS A 3 4.63 0.26 -12.39
C LYS A 3 3.81 -0.53 -11.36
N SER A 4 2.49 -0.67 -11.55
CA SER A 4 1.66 -1.42 -10.59
C SER A 4 1.84 -2.92 -10.70
N THR A 5 2.12 -3.42 -11.90
CA THR A 5 2.31 -4.85 -12.17
C THR A 5 3.65 -5.32 -11.61
N GLU A 6 4.69 -4.50 -11.75
CA GLU A 6 6.01 -4.73 -11.14
C GLU A 6 5.92 -4.72 -9.61
N TYR A 7 5.20 -3.76 -9.03
CA TYR A 7 4.97 -3.70 -7.59
C TYR A 7 4.31 -4.98 -7.07
N VAL A 8 3.23 -5.45 -7.71
CA VAL A 8 2.55 -6.70 -7.34
C VAL A 8 3.48 -7.93 -7.47
N LYS A 9 4.34 -7.98 -8.50
CA LYS A 9 5.33 -9.06 -8.64
C LYS A 9 6.34 -9.06 -7.48
N SER A 10 6.82 -7.89 -7.07
CA SER A 10 7.80 -7.77 -5.97
C SER A 10 7.25 -8.23 -4.61
N LEU A 11 5.93 -8.13 -4.40
CA LEU A 11 5.27 -8.54 -3.16
C LEU A 11 5.14 -10.06 -3.01
N ARG A 12 5.12 -10.82 -4.11
CA ARG A 12 4.96 -12.29 -4.07
C ARG A 12 6.18 -13.05 -3.53
N GLY A 13 7.34 -12.40 -3.43
CA GLY A 13 8.57 -12.98 -2.88
C GLY A 13 8.88 -12.54 -1.44
N LYS A 14 7.98 -11.79 -0.79
CA LYS A 14 8.16 -11.32 0.59
C LYS A 14 7.50 -12.26 1.59
N ASP A 15 8.10 -12.40 2.77
CA ASP A 15 7.54 -13.15 3.90
C ASP A 15 6.31 -12.47 4.51
N GLU A 16 5.47 -13.24 5.23
CA GLU A 16 4.27 -12.71 5.91
C GLU A 16 4.58 -11.51 6.83
N LYS A 17 5.68 -11.57 7.59
CA LYS A 17 6.11 -10.47 8.46
C LYS A 17 6.43 -9.22 7.66
N ALA A 18 7.19 -9.36 6.58
CA ALA A 18 7.54 -8.26 5.68
C ALA A 18 6.30 -7.65 5.00
N LEU A 19 5.31 -8.47 4.62
CA LEU A 19 4.03 -8.00 4.11
C LEU A 19 3.23 -7.23 5.17
N GLY A 20 3.26 -7.68 6.43
CA GLY A 20 2.65 -6.97 7.56
C GLY A 20 3.27 -5.59 7.81
N GLU A 21 4.60 -5.50 7.78
CA GLU A 21 5.36 -4.26 7.92
C GLU A 21 5.05 -3.28 6.78
N GLU A 22 4.96 -3.78 5.54
CA GLU A 22 4.57 -3.00 4.37
C GLU A 22 3.17 -2.38 4.53
N VAL A 23 2.20 -3.15 5.06
CA VAL A 23 0.86 -2.62 5.36
C VAL A 23 0.92 -1.51 6.40
N ALA A 24 1.74 -1.67 7.44
CA ALA A 24 1.91 -0.65 8.48
C ALA A 24 2.56 0.63 7.94
N ALA A 25 3.54 0.50 7.05
CA ALA A 25 4.16 1.63 6.35
C ALA A 25 3.14 2.38 5.47
N LEU A 26 2.40 1.67 4.61
CA LEU A 26 1.39 2.26 3.73
C LEU A 26 0.23 2.92 4.51
N ARG A 27 -0.13 2.39 5.69
CA ARG A 27 -1.13 3.02 6.56
C ARG A 27 -0.64 4.33 7.18
N ARG A 28 0.64 4.41 7.56
CA ARG A 28 1.25 5.66 8.02
C ARG A 28 1.29 6.70 6.90
N GLU A 29 1.67 6.30 5.70
CA GLU A 29 1.62 7.17 4.52
C GLU A 29 0.19 7.68 4.24
N GLN A 30 -0.80 6.79 4.28
CA GLN A 30 -2.20 7.17 4.13
C GLN A 30 -2.66 8.17 5.19
N PHE A 31 -2.25 7.98 6.45
CA PHE A 31 -2.56 8.91 7.53
C PHE A 31 -1.93 10.28 7.29
N ASN A 32 -0.67 10.32 6.89
CA ASN A 32 0.03 11.57 6.56
C ASN A 32 -0.65 12.31 5.40
N LEU A 33 -1.05 11.61 4.34
CA LEU A 33 -1.77 12.21 3.22
C LEU A 33 -3.14 12.78 3.64
N ARG A 34 -3.85 12.10 4.56
CA ARG A 34 -5.10 12.62 5.12
C ARG A 34 -4.87 13.85 6.00
N MET A 35 -3.82 13.84 6.81
CA MET A 35 -3.44 14.98 7.65
C MET A 35 -3.06 16.19 6.79
N GLN A 36 -2.24 16.00 5.76
CA GLN A 36 -1.89 17.07 4.81
C GLN A 36 -3.14 17.66 4.16
N GLN A 37 -4.09 16.81 3.75
CA GLN A 37 -5.37 17.25 3.19
C GLN A 37 -6.20 18.05 4.20
N ALA A 38 -6.24 17.62 5.47
CA ALA A 38 -6.94 18.32 6.54
C ALA A 38 -6.31 19.67 6.89
N THR A 39 -4.98 19.79 6.79
CA THR A 39 -4.25 21.05 7.01
C THR A 39 -4.36 22.05 5.85
N GLY A 40 -5.10 21.72 4.78
CA GLY A 40 -5.25 22.60 3.62
C GLY A 40 -4.03 22.66 2.70
N GLN A 41 -3.04 21.78 2.88
CA GLN A 41 -1.90 21.68 1.98
C GLN A 41 -2.34 21.05 0.65
N ALA A 42 -1.69 21.45 -0.44
CA ALA A 42 -1.97 20.91 -1.77
C ALA A 42 -1.54 19.43 -1.86
N VAL A 43 -2.47 18.51 -1.62
CA VAL A 43 -2.25 17.07 -1.75
C VAL A 43 -2.64 16.61 -3.14
N LYS A 44 -1.80 15.76 -3.73
CA LYS A 44 -2.09 15.05 -4.99
C LYS A 44 -3.17 13.97 -4.75
N PRO A 45 -4.42 14.12 -5.24
CA PRO A 45 -5.51 13.19 -4.89
C PRO A 45 -5.30 11.76 -5.40
N HIS A 46 -4.51 11.61 -6.47
CA HIS A 46 -4.16 10.30 -7.01
C HIS A 46 -3.31 9.46 -6.03
N LEU A 47 -2.47 10.08 -5.20
CA LEU A 47 -1.64 9.39 -4.21
C LEU A 47 -2.49 8.74 -3.11
N VAL A 48 -3.56 9.41 -2.67
CA VAL A 48 -4.52 8.83 -1.71
C VAL A 48 -5.20 7.59 -2.31
N ARG A 49 -5.55 7.63 -3.60
CA ARG A 49 -6.13 6.47 -4.30
C ARG A 49 -5.09 5.35 -4.47
N GLU A 50 -3.85 5.69 -4.74
CA GLU A 50 -2.75 4.73 -4.91
C GLU A 50 -2.39 4.02 -3.62
N ALA A 51 -2.22 4.76 -2.51
CA ALA A 51 -1.98 4.19 -1.19
C ALA A 51 -3.06 3.17 -0.79
N ARG A 52 -4.36 3.51 -1.00
CA ARG A 52 -5.47 2.57 -0.75
C ARG A 52 -5.36 1.29 -1.59
N LYS A 53 -5.03 1.42 -2.88
CA LYS A 53 -4.88 0.28 -3.78
C LYS A 53 -3.67 -0.58 -3.40
N ASN A 54 -2.56 0.03 -2.99
CA ASN A 54 -1.37 -0.68 -2.54
C ASN A 54 -1.65 -1.50 -1.28
N ILE A 55 -2.34 -0.92 -0.29
CA ILE A 55 -2.78 -1.65 0.91
C ILE A 55 -3.63 -2.87 0.53
N ALA A 56 -4.60 -2.71 -0.38
CA ALA A 56 -5.44 -3.81 -0.82
C ALA A 56 -4.62 -4.93 -1.49
N ARG A 57 -3.69 -4.59 -2.39
CA ARG A 57 -2.82 -5.56 -3.08
C ARG A 57 -1.95 -6.35 -2.10
N VAL A 58 -1.31 -5.66 -1.15
CA VAL A 58 -0.46 -6.32 -0.14
C VAL A 58 -1.29 -7.27 0.72
N LYS A 59 -2.48 -6.85 1.17
CA LYS A 59 -3.39 -7.72 1.91
C LYS A 59 -3.86 -8.94 1.13
N THR A 60 -4.15 -8.79 -0.15
CA THR A 60 -4.52 -9.91 -1.02
C THR A 60 -3.38 -10.92 -1.13
N ILE A 61 -2.14 -10.45 -1.34
CA ILE A 61 -0.97 -11.35 -1.41
C ILE A 61 -0.70 -12.01 -0.05
N ALA A 62 -0.78 -11.27 1.05
CA ALA A 62 -0.63 -11.84 2.39
C ALA A 62 -1.65 -12.96 2.64
N GLN A 63 -2.90 -12.78 2.22
CA GLN A 63 -3.90 -13.84 2.30
C GLN A 63 -3.59 -15.03 1.39
N GLN A 64 -3.04 -14.80 0.19
CA GLN A 64 -2.61 -15.86 -0.73
C GLN A 64 -1.42 -16.66 -0.18
N VAL A 65 -0.49 -16.01 0.51
CA VAL A 65 0.65 -16.67 1.18
C VAL A 65 0.17 -17.50 2.36
N LYS A 66 -0.75 -16.96 3.17
CA LYS A 66 -1.32 -17.65 4.34
C LYS A 66 -2.18 -18.87 4.00
N ALA A 67 -2.91 -18.79 2.88
CA ALA A 67 -3.82 -19.85 2.44
C ALA A 67 -3.13 -20.98 1.66
N LYS A 68 -1.82 -20.86 1.43
CA LYS A 68 -0.99 -21.85 0.75
C LYS A 68 -0.26 -22.71 1.77
#